data_AF-A0A2T0T7B4-F1
#
_entry.id   AF-A0A2T0T7B4-F1
#
_cell.length_a   1.000
_cell.length_b   1.000
_cell.length_c   1.000
_cell.angle_alpha   90.00
_cell.angle_beta   90.00
_cell.angle_gamma   90.00
#
_symmetry.space_group_name_H-M   'P 1'
#
loop_
_entity.id
_entity.type
_entity.pdbx_description
1 polymer ?
#
loop_
_entity_poly.entity_id
_entity_poly.type
_entity_poly.pdbx_seq_one_letter_code
_entity_poly.pdbx_strand_id
1 'polypeptide(L)' 'MCGKEPSFGNHVARLGRNAQRRRVFGRSARMFRPNIQSVKTTINGTPVKLKVCTACLKAGKVQRRTS' A
#
# COMPACT_ATOMS: atom_id res chain seq x y z
N MET A 1 7.01 10.68 -8.77
CA MET A 1 5.93 9.69 -8.54
C MET A 1 5.84 9.41 -7.05
N CYS A 2 4.62 9.23 -6.49
CA CYS A 2 4.35 9.08 -5.06
C CYS A 2 5.47 8.29 -4.35
N GLY A 3 6.33 8.95 -3.57
CA GLY A 3 7.44 8.35 -2.81
C GLY A 3 6.93 7.47 -1.66
N LYS A 4 6.03 6.53 -1.97
CA LYS A 4 5.43 5.63 -1.00
C LYS A 4 6.45 4.54 -0.70
N GLU A 5 6.97 4.61 0.51
CA GLU A 5 7.86 3.62 1.06
C GLU A 5 7.07 2.59 1.88
N PRO A 6 7.63 1.39 2.11
CA PRO A 6 7.08 0.47 3.09
C PRO A 6 7.01 1.15 4.45
N SER A 7 5.85 1.11 5.12
CA SER A 7 5.75 1.56 6.50
C SER A 7 5.86 0.38 7.46
N PHE A 8 6.34 0.65 8.66
CA PHE A 8 6.54 -0.36 9.70
C PHE A 8 5.50 -0.18 10.81
N GLY A 9 5.08 -1.28 11.41
CA GLY A 9 4.24 -1.27 12.59
C GLY A 9 4.16 -2.65 13.22
N ASN A 10 3.19 -2.84 14.10
CA ASN A 10 3.00 -4.09 14.82
C ASN A 10 1.56 -4.60 14.66
N HIS A 11 1.41 -5.91 14.51
CA HIS A 11 0.13 -6.57 14.76
C HIS A 11 0.01 -6.80 16.27
N VAL A 12 -0.97 -6.16 16.90
CA VAL A 12 -1.20 -6.21 18.35
C VAL A 12 -2.42 -7.06 18.63
N ALA A 13 -2.20 -8.25 19.18
CA ALA A 13 -3.26 -9.15 19.56
C ALA A 13 -3.76 -8.82 20.98
N ARG A 14 -5.05 -8.49 21.08
CA ARG A 14 -5.75 -8.17 22.34
C ARG A 14 -6.74 -9.27 22.65
N LEU A 15 -6.96 -9.52 23.94
CA LEU A 15 -8.02 -10.42 24.38
C LEU A 15 -9.38 -10.01 23.80
N GLY A 16 -10.26 -10.99 23.59
CA GLY A 16 -11.60 -10.78 23.04
C GLY A 16 -12.46 -9.82 23.87
N ARG A 17 -13.56 -9.35 23.27
CA ARG A 17 -14.43 -8.31 23.84
C ARG A 17 -14.93 -8.60 25.27
N ASN A 18 -15.11 -9.89 25.61
CA ASN A 18 -15.68 -10.34 26.89
C ASN A 18 -14.62 -10.70 27.95
N ALA A 19 -13.34 -10.37 27.72
CA ALA A 19 -12.30 -10.69 28.70
C ALA A 19 -12.43 -9.82 29.95
N GLN A 20 -12.47 -10.48 31.12
CA GLN A 20 -12.64 -9.85 32.43
C GLN A 20 -11.54 -8.83 32.79
N ARG A 21 -10.33 -8.99 32.22
CA ARG A 21 -9.27 -7.97 32.24
C ARG A 21 -8.72 -7.78 30.84
N ARG A 22 -8.77 -6.55 30.32
CA ARG A 22 -8.19 -6.22 29.00
C ARG A 22 -6.66 -6.28 29.09
N ARG A 23 -6.04 -7.16 28.32
CA ARG A 23 -4.58 -7.20 28.16
C ARG A 23 -4.19 -7.46 26.71
N VAL A 24 -2.98 -7.02 26.37
CA VAL A 24 -2.29 -7.40 25.12
C VAL A 24 -1.55 -8.71 25.40
N PHE A 25 -1.81 -9.73 24.61
CA PHE A 25 -1.15 -11.04 24.79
C PHE A 25 -0.11 -11.35 23.71
N GLY A 26 -0.08 -10.56 22.63
CA GLY A 26 0.89 -10.75 21.56
C GLY A 26 1.18 -9.46 20.81
N ARG A 27 2.44 -9.31 20.39
CA ARG A 27 2.91 -8.27 19.47
C ARG A 27 3.84 -8.92 18.47
N SER A 28 3.55 -8.78 17.18
CA SER A 28 4.45 -9.19 16.11
C SER A 28 4.74 -8.02 15.19
N ALA A 29 6.00 -7.91 14.76
CA ALA A 29 6.40 -6.89 13.80
C ALA A 29 5.70 -7.16 12.45
N ARG A 30 5.23 -6.09 11.81
CA ARG A 30 4.59 -6.15 10.48
C ARG A 30 5.10 -4.99 9.63
N MET A 31 5.40 -5.32 8.37
CA MET A 31 5.67 -4.34 7.33
C MET A 31 4.42 -4.15 6.45
N PHE A 32 4.00 -2.91 6.23
CA PHE A 32 2.93 -2.54 5.33
C PHE A 32 3.53 -2.14 3.98
N ARG A 33 3.39 -3.03 2.99
CA ARG A 33 3.81 -2.74 1.63
C ARG A 33 2.75 -1.89 0.94
N PRO A 34 3.10 -0.74 0.34
CA PRO A 34 2.17 -0.01 -0.52
C PRO A 34 1.77 -0.90 -1.71
N ASN A 35 0.51 -0.81 -2.12
CA ASN A 35 0.03 -1.52 -3.30
C ASN A 35 0.58 -0.81 -4.56
N ILE A 36 1.77 -1.22 -5.00
CA ILE A 36 2.47 -0.73 -6.18
C ILE A 36 2.17 -1.68 -7.33
N GLN A 37 1.74 -1.11 -8.46
CA GLN A 37 1.36 -1.84 -9.66
C GLN A 37 2.23 -1.40 -10.83
N SER A 38 2.65 -2.35 -11.65
CA SER A 38 3.36 -2.08 -12.90
C SER A 38 2.35 -1.76 -13.99
N VAL A 39 2.43 -0.55 -14.55
CA VAL A 39 1.49 -0.07 -15.57
C VAL A 39 2.23 0.47 -16.78
N LYS A 40 1.63 0.29 -17.97
CA LYS A 40 2.06 0.96 -19.20
C LYS A 40 1.43 2.36 -19.23
N THR A 41 2.26 3.37 -19.39
CA THR A 41 1.87 4.77 -19.31
C THR A 41 2.56 5.54 -20.41
N THR A 42 1.90 6.54 -20.97
CA THR A 42 2.51 7.46 -21.93
C THR A 42 3.08 8.65 -21.18
N ILE A 43 4.42 8.78 -21.16
CA ILE A 43 5.08 10.01 -20.70
C ILE A 43 5.59 10.70 -21.96
N ASN A 44 5.19 11.96 -22.19
CA ASN A 44 5.69 12.78 -23.31
C ASN A 44 5.57 12.09 -24.69
N GLY A 45 4.49 11.34 -24.92
CA GLY A 45 4.25 10.61 -26.18
C GLY A 45 4.97 9.25 -26.29
N THR A 46 5.93 8.94 -25.41
CA THR A 46 6.61 7.64 -25.40
C THR A 46 5.92 6.67 -24.44
N PRO A 47 5.61 5.42 -24.87
CA PRO A 47 5.08 4.41 -23.97
C PRO A 47 6.19 3.86 -23.06
N VAL A 48 6.03 4.05 -21.76
CA VAL A 48 6.98 3.61 -20.72
C VAL A 48 6.26 2.71 -19.72
N LYS A 49 6.96 1.71 -19.19
CA LYS A 49 6.50 0.92 -18.04
C LYS A 49 6.95 1.59 -16.76
N LEU A 50 6.01 1.92 -15.87
CA LEU A 50 6.29 2.55 -14.58
C LEU A 50 5.65 1.76 -13.44
N LYS A 51 6.32 1.79 -12.29
CA LYS A 51 5.76 1.37 -11.01
C LYS A 51 4.95 2.52 -10.43
N VAL A 52 3.64 2.31 -10.25
CA VAL A 52 2.73 3.36 -9.78
C VAL A 52 1.90 2.81 -8.62
N CYS A 53 1.78 3.60 -7.56
CA CYS A 53 0.91 3.24 -6.45
C CYS A 53 -0.57 3.28 -6.86
N THR A 54 -1.39 2.34 -6.40
CA THR A 54 -2.83 2.28 -6.75
C THR A 54 -3.60 3.54 -6.40
N ALA A 55 -3.18 4.28 -5.37
CA ALA A 55 -3.76 5.57 -5.03
C ALA A 55 -3.52 6.64 -6.10
N CYS A 56 -2.33 6.67 -6.72
CA CYS A 56 -2.05 7.59 -7.83
C CYS A 56 -2.78 7.18 -9.10
N LEU A 57 -2.95 5.88 -9.32
CA LEU A 57 -3.79 5.37 -10.40
C LEU A 57 -5.26 5.77 -10.20
N LYS A 58 -5.79 5.63 -8.98
CA LYS A 58 -7.16 6.06 -8.65
C LYS A 58 -7.33 7.57 -8.74
N ALA A 59 -6.31 8.35 -8.38
CA ALA A 59 -6.33 9.80 -8.45
C ALA A 59 -6.13 10.37 -9.87
N GLY A 60 -6.01 9.53 -10.91
CA GLY A 60 -5.84 9.98 -12.29
C GLY A 60 -4.50 10.67 -12.58
N LYS A 61 -3.54 10.64 -11.64
CA LYS A 61 -2.22 11.28 -11.80
C LYS A 61 -1.36 10.62 -12.87
N VAL A 62 -1.78 9.44 -13.33
CA VAL A 62 -1.11 8.65 -14.36
C VAL A 62 -2.15 8.11 -15.31
N GLN A 63 -2.03 8.45 -16.58
CA GLN A 63 -2.85 7.85 -17.64
C GLN A 63 -2.34 6.43 -17.92
N ARG A 64 -3.20 5.44 -17.68
CA ARG A 64 -2.97 4.08 -18.16
C ARG A 64 -3.17 4.07 -19.66
N ARG A 65 -2.18 3.59 -20.39
CA ARG A 65 -2.37 3.23 -21.80
C ARG A 65 -3.12 1.91 -21.83
N THR A 66 -4.42 1.95 -22.08
CA THR A 66 -5.18 0.77 -22.49
C THR A 66 -4.67 0.40 -23.88
N SER A 67 -4.10 -0.79 -24.00
CA SER A 67 -3.78 -1.40 -25.29
C SER A 67 -5.05 -1.79 -26.02
#